data_AF-A0A975H9E0-F1
#
_entry.id   AF-A0A975H9E0-F1
#
_cell.length_a   1.000
_cell.length_b   1.000
_cell.length_c   1.000
_cell.angle_alpha   90.00
_cell.angle_beta   90.00
_cell.angle_gamma   90.00
#
_symmetry.space_group_name_H-M   'P 1'
#
loop_
_entity.id
_entity.type
_entity.pdbx_description
1 polymer ?
#
loop_
_entity_poly.entity_id
_entity_poly.type
_entity_poly.pdbx_seq_one_letter_code
_entity_poly.pdbx_strand_id
1 'polypeptide(L)'
;MMKKRKPALWIACGLAALALVTGGILLLTRGNGGEAHEGGIRLLLDGAEMTETVRDPEGGDGLRVIVTVDGNEAANLPFGMEHTLQVIQDSGRNTVRITKDAVYMEEADCHGQDCVKMEPVTRDNLEMRVMGGFIICLPHRVSVEVRGK
;
A
#
# COMPACT_ATOMS: atom_id res chain seq x y z
N MET A 1 68.86 -20.13 -47.66
CA MET A 1 69.28 -20.35 -46.26
C MET A 1 68.25 -19.70 -45.34
N MET A 2 67.22 -20.45 -44.94
CA MET A 2 66.02 -19.92 -44.25
C MET A 2 65.84 -20.64 -42.91
N LYS A 3 65.73 -19.88 -41.83
CA LYS A 3 65.64 -20.34 -40.42
C LYS A 3 64.43 -21.26 -40.20
N LYS A 4 64.68 -22.45 -39.64
CA LYS A 4 63.69 -23.46 -39.26
C LYS A 4 62.88 -23.03 -38.01
N ARG A 5 61.61 -23.48 -37.96
CA ARG A 5 60.59 -23.23 -36.93
C ARG A 5 60.61 -24.30 -35.81
N LYS A 6 60.46 -23.84 -34.53
CA LYS A 6 59.73 -24.32 -33.30
C LYS A 6 59.66 -25.84 -32.97
N PRO A 7 59.05 -26.35 -31.85
CA PRO A 7 58.65 -25.85 -30.51
C PRO A 7 59.05 -26.79 -29.31
N ALA A 8 58.81 -26.40 -28.04
CA ALA A 8 58.49 -27.27 -26.87
C ALA A 8 58.48 -26.40 -25.58
N LEU A 9 57.36 -26.23 -24.84
CA LEU A 9 56.69 -27.16 -23.90
C LEU A 9 57.34 -27.19 -22.50
N TRP A 10 56.76 -26.43 -21.56
CA TRP A 10 56.72 -26.66 -20.10
C TRP A 10 55.38 -26.01 -19.64
N ILE A 11 54.29 -26.76 -19.43
CA ILE A 11 53.82 -27.34 -18.15
C ILE A 11 53.88 -26.29 -17.02
N ALA A 12 52.83 -25.54 -16.68
CA ALA A 12 51.52 -25.85 -16.08
C ALA A 12 51.47 -25.53 -14.58
N CYS A 13 50.27 -25.11 -14.16
CA CYS A 13 49.67 -25.24 -12.82
C CYS A 13 49.71 -24.02 -11.88
N GLY A 14 48.50 -23.52 -11.57
CA GLY A 14 48.16 -23.10 -10.21
C GLY A 14 47.87 -21.62 -9.99
N LEU A 15 46.62 -21.21 -10.20
CA LEU A 15 45.72 -20.65 -9.16
C LEU A 15 44.68 -19.73 -9.80
N ALA A 16 43.49 -20.29 -10.01
CA ALA A 16 42.25 -19.55 -10.16
C ALA A 16 41.75 -19.13 -8.77
N ALA A 17 41.42 -17.84 -8.63
CA ALA A 17 40.38 -17.25 -7.78
C ALA A 17 40.85 -15.87 -7.28
N LEU A 18 40.19 -14.79 -7.70
CA LEU A 18 39.20 -14.12 -6.84
C LEU A 18 38.40 -13.09 -7.64
N ALA A 19 37.18 -12.88 -7.17
CA ALA A 19 36.02 -12.38 -7.87
C ALA A 19 36.10 -10.94 -8.38
N LEU A 20 35.40 -10.76 -9.50
CA LEU A 20 34.89 -9.51 -10.07
C LEU A 20 34.15 -8.68 -9.01
N VAL A 21 34.67 -7.48 -8.73
CA VAL A 21 33.85 -6.38 -8.21
C VAL A 21 33.57 -5.47 -9.40
N THR A 22 32.61 -5.86 -10.23
CA THR A 22 32.01 -4.95 -11.21
C THR A 22 31.09 -4.00 -10.46
N GLY A 23 31.56 -2.77 -10.26
CA GLY A 23 30.69 -1.65 -9.95
C GLY A 23 29.62 -1.51 -11.02
N GLY A 24 28.38 -1.29 -10.59
CA GLY A 24 27.27 -1.18 -11.51
C GLY A 24 25.93 -1.05 -10.79
N ILE A 25 25.60 0.19 -10.42
CA ILE A 25 24.23 0.72 -10.31
C ILE A 25 23.37 0.09 -9.20
N LEU A 26 23.50 0.67 -8.02
CA LEU A 26 22.45 0.70 -7.00
C LEU A 26 21.33 1.64 -7.51
N LEU A 27 20.38 1.09 -8.26
CA LEU A 27 19.10 1.75 -8.52
C LEU A 27 18.29 1.71 -7.22
N LEU A 28 18.50 2.71 -6.38
CA LEU A 28 17.57 3.06 -5.31
C LEU A 28 16.26 3.49 -5.96
N THR A 29 15.36 2.54 -6.22
CA THR A 29 13.94 2.89 -6.26
C THR A 29 13.58 3.34 -4.85
N ARG A 30 13.61 4.66 -4.68
CA ARG A 30 13.09 5.38 -3.53
C ARG A 30 11.57 5.19 -3.54
N GLY A 31 11.13 4.00 -3.15
CA GLY A 31 9.77 3.79 -2.67
C GLY A 31 9.61 4.68 -1.44
N ASN A 32 8.57 5.49 -1.45
CA ASN A 32 8.23 6.43 -0.40
C ASN A 32 8.29 5.69 0.95
N GLY A 33 9.28 6.02 1.78
CA GLY A 33 9.44 5.44 3.09
C GLY A 33 8.29 5.92 3.95
N GLY A 34 7.23 5.12 4.08
CA GLY A 34 6.30 5.23 5.19
C GLY A 34 7.08 4.89 6.44
N GLU A 35 7.33 5.91 7.27
CA GLU A 35 7.86 5.74 8.60
C GLU A 35 6.89 4.80 9.35
N ALA A 36 7.40 3.65 9.79
CA ALA A 36 6.62 2.70 10.57
C ALA A 36 6.28 3.38 11.91
N HIS A 37 4.99 3.63 12.13
CA HIS A 37 4.49 4.27 13.33
C HIS A 37 4.83 3.44 14.58
N GLU A 38 5.42 4.09 15.58
CA GLU A 38 5.91 3.49 16.84
C GLU A 38 4.76 3.14 17.83
N GLY A 39 3.51 3.25 17.39
CA GLY A 39 2.33 2.63 17.99
C GLY A 39 1.69 1.73 16.93
N GLY A 40 1.57 0.42 17.22
CA GLY A 40 1.24 -0.57 16.20
C GLY A 40 -0.16 -0.40 15.63
N ILE A 41 -0.28 0.25 14.47
CA ILE A 41 -1.51 0.27 13.69
C ILE A 41 -1.75 -1.15 13.17
N ARG A 42 -2.91 -1.72 13.50
CA ARG A 42 -3.36 -3.01 13.00
C ARG A 42 -4.54 -2.81 12.07
N LEU A 43 -4.40 -3.34 10.87
CA LEU A 43 -5.42 -3.31 9.83
C LEU A 43 -5.98 -4.72 9.69
N LEU A 44 -7.29 -4.88 9.95
CA LEU A 44 -7.98 -6.15 9.71
C LEU A 44 -8.91 -5.99 8.53
N LEU A 45 -8.64 -6.68 7.42
CA LEU A 45 -9.52 -6.77 6.27
C LEU A 45 -10.32 -8.07 6.38
N ASP A 46 -11.64 -7.97 6.45
CA ASP A 46 -12.56 -9.10 6.58
C ASP A 46 -12.23 -10.04 7.75
N GLY A 47 -11.69 -9.46 8.83
CA GLY A 47 -11.30 -10.16 10.05
C GLY A 47 -9.90 -10.77 10.04
N ALA A 48 -9.16 -10.69 8.93
CA ALA A 48 -7.77 -11.13 8.82
C ALA A 48 -6.80 -9.94 8.82
N GLU A 49 -5.60 -10.12 9.38
CA GLU A 49 -4.57 -9.07 9.29
C GLU A 49 -4.20 -8.81 7.84
N MET A 50 -4.20 -7.53 7.47
CA MET A 50 -3.89 -7.09 6.11
C MET A 50 -2.38 -7.12 5.91
N THR A 51 -1.88 -8.19 5.29
CA THR A 51 -0.45 -8.42 5.03
C THR A 51 -0.09 -8.35 3.54
N GLU A 52 -1.10 -8.29 2.68
CA GLU A 52 -0.95 -8.28 1.22
C GLU A 52 -1.81 -7.20 0.57
N THR A 53 -1.51 -6.90 -0.69
CA THR A 53 -2.27 -5.94 -1.50
C THR A 53 -3.51 -6.61 -2.11
N VAL A 54 -4.66 -5.94 -2.02
CA VAL A 54 -5.91 -6.42 -2.65
C VAL A 54 -5.90 -6.07 -4.13
N ARG A 55 -6.11 -7.09 -4.97
CA ARG A 55 -6.14 -6.94 -6.44
C ARG A 55 -7.41 -6.25 -6.90
N ASP A 56 -7.28 -5.45 -7.96
CA ASP A 56 -8.43 -4.85 -8.65
C ASP A 56 -9.32 -5.94 -9.28
N PRO A 57 -10.65 -5.79 -9.25
CA PRO A 57 -11.55 -6.61 -10.06
C PRO A 57 -11.37 -6.27 -11.55
N GLU A 58 -11.44 -7.29 -12.41
CA GLU A 58 -11.39 -7.06 -13.87
C GLU A 58 -12.62 -6.26 -14.33
N GLY A 59 -12.39 -5.18 -15.09
CA GLY A 59 -13.46 -4.34 -15.63
C GLY A 59 -14.11 -3.38 -14.62
N GLY A 60 -13.47 -3.13 -13.46
CA GLY A 60 -13.90 -2.10 -12.52
C GLY A 60 -13.80 -0.67 -13.09
N ASP A 61 -14.47 0.28 -12.45
CA ASP A 61 -14.47 1.71 -12.79
C ASP A 61 -13.15 2.43 -12.45
N GLY A 62 -12.21 1.73 -11.81
CA GLY A 62 -10.91 2.28 -11.39
C GLY A 62 -10.99 3.15 -10.13
N LEU A 63 -12.15 3.23 -9.46
CA LEU A 63 -12.28 3.91 -8.18
C LEU A 63 -11.61 3.09 -7.07
N ARG A 64 -10.93 3.82 -6.19
CA ARG A 64 -10.16 3.27 -5.07
C ARG A 64 -10.64 3.88 -3.77
N VAL A 65 -10.61 3.09 -2.71
CA VAL A 65 -10.83 3.47 -1.32
C VAL A 65 -9.47 3.55 -0.65
N ILE A 66 -9.02 4.78 -0.40
CA ILE A 66 -7.74 5.06 0.26
C ILE A 66 -8.02 5.33 1.72
N VAL A 67 -7.44 4.53 2.61
CA VAL A 67 -7.51 4.75 4.05
C VAL A 67 -6.16 5.23 4.52
N THR A 68 -6.16 6.42 5.11
CA THR A 68 -4.98 7.10 5.63
C THR A 68 -5.08 7.12 7.15
N VAL A 69 -3.97 6.81 7.83
CA VAL A 69 -3.83 6.87 9.27
C VAL A 69 -2.62 7.72 9.58
N ASP A 70 -2.80 8.76 10.40
CA ASP A 70 -1.73 9.69 10.77
C ASP A 70 -1.07 10.36 9.54
N GLY A 71 -1.85 10.60 8.49
CA GLY A 71 -1.38 11.20 7.24
C GLY A 71 -0.67 10.24 6.27
N ASN A 72 -0.49 8.97 6.65
CA ASN A 72 0.13 7.94 5.81
C ASN A 72 -0.92 6.98 5.23
N GLU A 73 -0.82 6.66 3.93
CA GLU A 73 -1.67 5.66 3.29
C GLU A 73 -1.44 4.29 3.95
N ALA A 74 -2.48 3.80 4.61
CA ALA A 74 -2.47 2.56 5.38
C ALA A 74 -3.13 1.42 4.61
N ALA A 75 -4.20 1.71 3.86
CA ALA A 75 -4.86 0.76 2.98
C ALA A 75 -5.28 1.39 1.66
N ASN A 76 -5.28 0.56 0.62
CA ASN A 76 -5.72 0.94 -0.71
C ASN A 76 -6.52 -0.22 -1.29
N LEU A 77 -7.84 -0.06 -1.33
CA LEU A 77 -8.78 -1.11 -1.66
C LEU A 77 -9.60 -0.72 -2.89
N PRO A 78 -10.01 -1.66 -3.74
CA PRO A 78 -10.90 -1.36 -4.85
C PRO A 78 -12.31 -1.00 -4.34
N PHE A 79 -12.91 0.04 -4.91
CA PHE A 79 -14.30 0.37 -4.67
C PHE A 79 -15.21 -0.65 -5.37
N GLY A 80 -16.37 -0.96 -4.78
CA GLY A 80 -17.35 -1.87 -5.38
C GLY A 80 -17.16 -3.35 -5.06
N MET A 81 -16.18 -3.69 -4.23
CA MET A 81 -16.05 -5.01 -3.61
C MET A 81 -16.42 -4.94 -2.13
N GLU A 82 -17.17 -5.94 -1.67
CA GLU A 82 -17.60 -5.99 -0.28
C GLU A 82 -16.41 -6.31 0.63
N HIS A 83 -16.08 -5.35 1.50
CA HIS A 83 -15.01 -5.48 2.46
C HIS A 83 -15.37 -4.80 3.78
N THR A 84 -14.87 -5.35 4.87
CA THR A 84 -14.85 -4.74 6.20
C THR A 84 -13.41 -4.45 6.58
N LEU A 85 -13.03 -3.18 6.67
CA LEU A 85 -11.71 -2.80 7.13
C LEU A 85 -11.80 -2.25 8.56
N GLN A 86 -11.11 -2.87 9.49
CA GLN A 86 -10.92 -2.34 10.84
C GLN A 86 -9.53 -1.71 10.95
N VAL A 87 -9.49 -0.46 11.41
CA VAL A 87 -8.28 0.24 11.81
C VAL A 87 -8.24 0.26 13.33
N ILE A 88 -7.21 -0.35 13.91
CA ILE A 88 -7.03 -0.46 15.36
C ILE A 88 -5.68 0.17 15.72
N GLN A 89 -5.70 1.11 16.65
CA GLN A 89 -4.53 1.87 17.10
C GLN A 89 -4.76 2.41 18.51
N ASP A 90 -3.73 2.98 19.13
CA ASP A 90 -3.81 3.50 20.49
C ASP A 90 -4.84 4.64 20.64
N SER A 91 -5.07 5.42 19.59
CA SER A 91 -6.08 6.49 19.59
C SER A 91 -7.53 6.01 19.47
N GLY A 92 -7.77 4.73 19.16
CA GLY A 92 -9.11 4.15 19.03
C GLY A 92 -9.26 3.18 17.87
N ARG A 93 -10.51 2.83 17.58
CA ARG A 93 -10.91 1.91 16.50
C ARG A 93 -11.89 2.57 15.54
N ASN A 94 -11.74 2.23 14.27
CA ASN A 94 -12.65 2.58 13.19
C ASN A 94 -12.97 1.33 12.37
N THR A 95 -14.24 1.12 12.02
CA THR A 95 -14.70 0.07 11.11
C THR A 95 -15.25 0.74 9.86
N VAL A 96 -14.60 0.53 8.73
CA VAL A 96 -15.00 1.04 7.42
C VAL A 96 -15.67 -0.09 6.65
N ARG A 97 -16.88 0.16 6.15
CA ARG A 97 -17.59 -0.77 5.27
C ARG A 97 -17.48 -0.27 3.83
N ILE A 98 -16.98 -1.15 2.97
CA ILE A 98 -17.02 -1.00 1.51
C ILE A 98 -18.07 -1.97 1.01
N THR A 99 -19.00 -1.48 0.21
CA THR A 99 -20.03 -2.29 -0.44
C THR A 99 -19.89 -2.16 -1.96
N LYS A 100 -20.79 -2.82 -2.69
CA LYS A 100 -20.87 -2.67 -4.14
C LYS A 100 -21.07 -1.22 -4.60
N ASP A 101 -21.80 -0.41 -3.83
CA ASP A 101 -22.31 0.88 -4.27
C ASP A 101 -21.94 2.06 -3.36
N ALA A 102 -21.37 1.78 -2.18
CA ALA A 102 -21.08 2.81 -1.19
C ALA A 102 -19.91 2.44 -0.27
N VAL A 103 -19.27 3.47 0.28
CA VAL A 103 -18.28 3.40 1.37
C VAL A 103 -18.77 4.26 2.53
N TYR A 104 -18.71 3.73 3.76
CA TYR A 104 -19.08 4.47 4.96
C TYR A 104 -18.32 3.99 6.19
N MET A 105 -18.27 4.84 7.22
CA MET A 105 -17.79 4.44 8.54
C MET A 105 -18.93 3.73 9.27
N GLU A 106 -18.83 2.41 9.43
CA GLU A 106 -19.83 1.58 10.10
C GLU A 106 -19.81 1.81 11.62
N GLU A 107 -18.61 1.84 12.21
CA GLU A 107 -18.42 2.04 13.65
C GLU A 107 -17.15 2.84 13.94
N ALA A 108 -17.15 3.57 15.05
CA ALA A 108 -15.95 4.15 15.64
C ALA A 108 -16.15 4.29 17.15
N ASP A 109 -15.09 4.31 17.96
CA ASP A 109 -15.16 4.61 19.40
C ASP A 109 -14.78 6.07 19.74
N CYS A 110 -14.76 6.96 18.74
CA CYS A 110 -14.48 8.38 18.95
C CYS A 110 -15.65 9.11 19.64
N HIS A 111 -15.36 10.12 20.47
CA HIS A 111 -16.39 10.81 21.25
C HIS A 111 -17.45 11.54 20.38
N GLY A 112 -17.06 12.12 19.22
CA GLY A 112 -17.97 12.93 18.39
C GLY A 112 -18.89 12.12 17.47
N GLN A 113 -18.45 10.92 17.07
CA GLN A 113 -19.15 10.07 16.10
C GLN A 113 -19.44 10.76 14.76
N ASP A 114 -18.77 11.88 14.42
CA ASP A 114 -19.04 12.62 13.19
C ASP A 114 -18.76 11.77 11.95
N CYS A 115 -17.70 10.94 12.00
CA CYS A 115 -17.37 10.02 10.91
C CYS A 115 -18.45 8.98 10.64
N VAL A 116 -19.11 8.48 11.68
CA VAL A 116 -20.21 7.50 11.55
C VAL A 116 -21.49 8.19 11.03
N LYS A 117 -21.69 9.46 11.37
CA LYS A 117 -22.86 10.26 10.95
C LYS A 117 -22.72 10.86 9.55
N MET A 118 -21.51 10.88 8.99
CA MET A 118 -21.30 11.34 7.61
C MET A 118 -22.08 10.44 6.65
N GLU A 119 -22.72 11.03 5.66
CA GLU A 119 -23.44 10.29 4.62
C GLU A 119 -22.48 9.30 3.92
N PRO A 120 -22.93 8.13 3.45
CA PRO A 120 -22.10 7.22 2.64
C PRO A 120 -21.60 7.86 1.34
N VAL A 121 -20.34 7.61 0.99
CA VAL A 121 -19.76 8.03 -0.30
C VAL A 121 -20.13 6.98 -1.35
N THR A 122 -20.81 7.42 -2.41
CA THR A 122 -21.25 6.60 -3.55
C THR A 122 -20.65 7.15 -4.84
N ARG A 123 -20.74 6.36 -5.92
CA ARG A 123 -20.34 6.81 -7.27
C ARG A 123 -21.03 8.11 -7.67
N ASP A 124 -22.32 8.20 -7.34
CA ASP A 124 -23.17 9.28 -7.82
C ASP A 124 -22.98 10.58 -7.01
N ASN A 125 -22.51 10.50 -5.76
CA ASN A 125 -22.40 11.67 -4.89
C ASN A 125 -20.96 12.15 -4.65
N LEU A 126 -19.92 11.40 -5.01
CA LEU A 126 -18.53 11.70 -4.65
C LEU A 126 -18.05 13.09 -5.08
N GLU A 127 -18.53 13.61 -6.22
CA GLU A 127 -18.14 14.94 -6.72
C GLU A 127 -19.02 16.08 -6.19
N MET A 128 -20.24 15.78 -5.74
CA MET A 128 -21.24 16.79 -5.35
C MET A 128 -21.32 17.04 -3.84
N ARG A 129 -20.75 16.15 -3.04
CA ARG A 129 -20.72 16.28 -1.58
C ARG A 129 -19.81 17.42 -1.13
N VAL A 130 -20.17 18.05 -0.02
CA VAL A 130 -19.36 19.10 0.62
C VAL A 130 -17.96 18.58 0.97
N MET A 131 -17.85 17.33 1.41
CA MET A 131 -16.59 16.66 1.72
C MET A 131 -16.05 15.83 0.53
N GLY A 132 -16.63 15.98 -0.66
CA GLY A 132 -16.31 15.15 -1.82
C GLY A 132 -16.36 13.65 -1.48
N GLY A 133 -15.32 12.92 -1.90
CA GLY A 133 -15.13 11.49 -1.61
C GLY A 133 -14.64 11.16 -0.19
N PHE A 134 -14.55 12.14 0.72
CA PHE A 134 -13.96 11.93 2.05
C PHE A 134 -14.95 11.55 3.16
N ILE A 135 -14.47 10.72 4.09
CA ILE A 135 -15.02 10.48 5.43
C ILE A 135 -13.87 10.59 6.44
N ILE A 136 -13.98 11.48 7.41
CA ILE A 136 -12.85 11.87 8.28
C ILE A 136 -13.17 11.62 9.76
N CYS A 137 -12.35 10.82 10.43
CA CYS A 137 -12.34 10.68 11.87
C CYS A 137 -11.16 11.48 12.45
N LEU A 138 -11.40 12.77 12.74
CA LEU A 138 -10.35 13.65 13.29
C LEU A 138 -9.75 13.14 14.61
N PRO A 139 -10.53 12.68 15.61
CA PRO A 139 -9.95 12.22 16.89
C PRO A 139 -8.98 11.05 16.74
N HIS A 140 -9.25 10.16 15.78
CA HIS A 140 -8.39 9.01 15.50
C HIS A 140 -7.40 9.27 14.36
N ARG A 141 -7.40 10.46 13.75
CA ARG A 141 -6.51 10.80 12.62
C ARG A 141 -6.62 9.80 11.46
N VAL A 142 -7.83 9.27 11.25
CA VAL A 142 -8.17 8.36 10.15
C VAL A 142 -8.99 9.12 9.11
N SER A 143 -8.64 9.00 7.84
CA SER A 143 -9.48 9.45 6.74
C SER A 143 -9.67 8.36 5.70
N VAL A 144 -10.87 8.26 5.16
CA VAL A 144 -11.23 7.41 4.03
C VAL A 144 -11.54 8.32 2.86
N GLU A 145 -10.93 8.07 1.70
CA GLU A 145 -11.17 8.81 0.46
C GLU A 145 -11.57 7.83 -0.64
N VAL A 146 -12.65 8.13 -1.35
CA VAL A 146 -12.97 7.48 -2.63
C VAL A 146 -12.53 8.40 -3.76
N ARG A 147 -11.62 7.92 -4.61
CA ARG A 147 -11.14 8.66 -5.78
C ARG A 147 -10.78 7.75 -6.95
N GLY A 148 -10.77 8.31 -8.15
CA GLY A 148 -10.23 7.65 -9.33
C GLY A 148 -8.71 7.47 -9.25
N LYS A 149 -8.21 6.50 -10.02
CA LYS A 149 -6.77 6.24 -10.18
C LYS A 149 -6.04 7.35 -10.94
#